data_AF-A0A0R2SHM9-F1
#
_entry.id   AF-A0A0R2SHM9-F1
#
_cell.length_a   1.000
_cell.length_b   1.000
_cell.length_c   1.000
_cell.angle_alpha   90.00
_cell.angle_beta   90.00
_cell.angle_gamma   90.00
#
_symmetry.space_group_name_H-M   'P 1'
#
loop_
_entity.id
_entity.type
_entity.pdbx_description
1 polymer ?
#
loop_
_entity_poly.entity_id
_entity_poly.type
_entity_poly.pdbx_seq_one_letter_code
_entity_poly.pdbx_strand_id
1 'polypeptide(L)' 'MAAKKKTIAIKSLSDIGISPSEVGISGAWSAVLDAKARPPRDKGIKIEDSGEGGLKLAEFLQEKRLV' A
#
# COMPACT_ATOMS: atom_id res chain seq x y z
N MET A 1 -14.95 -33.49 1.83
CA MET A 1 -16.10 -32.85 2.53
C MET A 1 -15.97 -32.85 4.06
N ALA A 2 -14.75 -32.88 4.64
CA ALA A 2 -14.56 -32.90 6.09
C ALA A 2 -14.43 -31.50 6.70
N ALA A 3 -13.67 -30.60 6.06
CA ALA A 3 -13.50 -29.21 6.51
C ALA A 3 -14.82 -28.42 6.51
N LYS A 4 -15.66 -28.58 5.47
CA LYS A 4 -16.98 -27.92 5.38
C LYS A 4 -17.98 -28.36 6.46
N LYS A 5 -17.76 -29.53 7.09
CA LYS A 5 -18.64 -30.08 8.15
C LYS A 5 -18.17 -29.74 9.56
N LYS A 6 -16.96 -29.21 9.73
CA LYS A 6 -16.42 -28.88 11.05
C LYS A 6 -17.06 -27.57 11.53
N THR A 7 -17.59 -27.56 12.75
CA THR A 7 -18.16 -26.35 13.34
C THR A 7 -17.05 -25.34 13.62
N ILE A 8 -17.25 -24.11 13.18
CA ILE A 8 -16.34 -23.00 13.49
C ILE A 8 -16.85 -22.38 14.79
N ALA A 9 -16.02 -22.39 15.82
CA ALA A 9 -16.34 -21.75 17.09
C ALA A 9 -16.20 -20.23 16.94
N ILE A 10 -17.32 -19.53 17.05
CA ILE A 10 -17.36 -18.06 17.08
C ILE A 10 -17.22 -17.65 18.54
N LYS A 11 -16.28 -16.76 18.83
CA LYS A 11 -16.07 -16.19 20.16
C LYS A 11 -16.21 -14.67 20.10
N SER A 12 -16.83 -14.12 21.13
CA SER A 12 -16.88 -12.70 21.42
C SER A 12 -15.68 -12.28 22.29
N LEU A 13 -15.44 -10.97 22.42
CA LEU A 13 -14.38 -10.44 23.29
C LEU A 13 -14.58 -10.86 24.76
N SER A 14 -15.84 -10.93 25.22
CA SER A 14 -16.19 -11.41 26.56
C SER A 14 -15.82 -12.87 26.79
N ASP A 15 -15.86 -13.72 25.75
CA ASP A 15 -15.51 -15.15 25.87
C ASP A 15 -14.00 -15.38 26.03
N ILE A 16 -13.19 -14.35 25.82
CA ILE A 16 -11.72 -14.41 25.87
C ILE A 16 -11.16 -13.42 26.93
N GLY A 17 -12.02 -12.66 27.61
CA GLY A 17 -11.64 -11.74 28.68
C GLY A 17 -10.86 -10.50 28.21
N ILE A 18 -11.08 -10.07 26.95
CA ILE A 18 -10.39 -8.91 26.37
C ILE A 18 -11.27 -7.67 26.54
N SER A 19 -10.67 -6.56 26.97
CA SER A 19 -11.37 -5.29 27.09
C SER A 19 -11.64 -4.68 25.70
N PRO A 20 -12.86 -4.18 25.42
CA PRO A 20 -13.15 -3.44 24.18
C PRO A 20 -12.30 -2.18 23.98
N SER A 21 -11.71 -1.63 25.04
CA SER A 21 -10.83 -0.45 24.97
C SER A 21 -9.44 -0.76 24.42
N GLU A 22 -9.02 -2.03 24.43
CA GLU A 22 -7.69 -2.46 24.00
C GLU A 22 -7.64 -2.89 22.53
N VAL A 23 -8.80 -2.97 21.88
CA VAL A 23 -8.95 -3.53 20.53
C VAL A 23 -9.75 -2.63 19.61
N GLY A 24 -9.67 -2.88 18.31
CA GLY A 24 -10.35 -2.08 17.29
C GLY A 24 -9.84 -0.65 17.24
N ILE A 25 -10.69 0.26 16.76
CA ILE A 25 -10.35 1.69 16.64
C ILE A 25 -10.05 2.31 18.02
N SER A 26 -10.75 1.88 19.06
CA SER A 26 -10.60 2.40 20.42
C SER A 26 -9.22 2.10 21.03
N GLY A 27 -8.62 0.95 20.70
CA GLY A 27 -7.29 0.57 21.15
C GLY A 27 -6.16 0.86 20.16
N ALA A 28 -6.48 1.38 18.97
CA ALA A 28 -5.49 1.65 17.94
C ALA A 28 -4.65 2.90 18.25
N TRP A 29 -3.33 2.79 18.15
CA TRP A 29 -2.43 3.94 18.37
C TRP A 29 -2.45 4.94 17.20
N SER A 30 -2.82 4.48 16.01
CA SER A 30 -2.85 5.28 14.80
C SER A 30 -4.22 5.24 14.13
N ALA A 31 -4.57 6.34 13.47
CA ALA A 31 -5.79 6.48 12.69
C ALA A 31 -5.44 6.80 11.23
N VAL A 32 -6.20 6.22 10.31
CA VAL A 32 -6.10 6.54 8.89
C VAL A 32 -6.82 7.88 8.66
N LEU A 33 -6.07 8.92 8.36
CA LEU A 33 -6.63 10.26 8.08
C LEU A 33 -7.16 10.39 6.65
N ASP A 34 -6.46 9.80 5.68
CA ASP A 34 -6.82 9.84 4.27
C ASP A 34 -6.24 8.61 3.56
N ALA A 35 -6.97 8.09 2.57
CA ALA A 35 -6.55 6.96 1.75
C ALA A 35 -6.91 7.26 0.29
N LYS A 36 -5.90 7.64 -0.50
CA LYS A 36 -6.05 7.94 -1.93
C LYS A 36 -5.39 6.86 -2.76
N ALA A 37 -6.08 6.46 -3.84
CA ALA A 37 -5.51 5.55 -4.81
C ALA A 37 -4.28 6.18 -5.48
N ARG A 38 -3.25 5.38 -5.72
CA ARG A 38 -2.06 5.82 -6.45
C ARG A 38 -2.47 6.23 -7.86
N PRO A 39 -2.12 7.44 -8.34
CA PRO A 39 -2.37 7.82 -9.72
C PRO A 39 -1.78 6.81 -10.71
N PRO A 40 -2.41 6.58 -11.87
CA PRO A 40 -1.87 5.71 -12.90
C PRO A 40 -0.49 6.20 -13.35
N ARG A 41 0.39 5.25 -13.69
CA ARG A 41 1.72 5.59 -14.21
C ARG A 41 1.55 6.20 -15.59
N ASP A 42 2.17 7.35 -15.82
CA ASP A 42 2.25 7.95 -17.15
C ASP A 42 3.17 7.10 -18.04
N LYS A 43 3.03 7.22 -19.37
CA LYS A 43 3.77 6.43 -20.38
C LYS A 43 5.29 6.67 -20.37
N GLY A 44 5.79 7.60 -19.55
CA GLY A 44 7.19 7.99 -19.52
C GLY A 44 7.55 8.89 -20.70
N ILE A 45 8.74 9.47 -20.65
CA ILE A 45 9.24 10.35 -21.71
C ILE A 45 9.92 9.47 -22.77
N LYS A 46 9.41 9.51 -24.00
CA LYS A 46 10.05 8.88 -25.15
C LYS A 46 11.10 9.86 -25.70
N ILE A 47 12.38 9.54 -25.52
CA ILE A 47 13.49 10.29 -26.13
C ILE A 47 13.78 9.63 -27.48
N GLU A 48 13.59 10.36 -28.57
CA GLU A 48 14.02 9.93 -29.91
C GLU A 48 15.48 10.39 -30.11
N ASP A 49 16.34 9.45 -30.51
CA ASP A 49 17.77 9.70 -30.61
C ASP A 49 18.13 10.27 -31.99
N SER A 50 18.65 11.50 -31.99
CA SER A 50 19.20 12.19 -33.16
C SER A 50 20.72 12.41 -33.03
N GLY A 51 21.40 11.67 -32.14
CA GLY A 51 22.83 11.81 -31.83
C GLY A 51 23.12 12.47 -30.46
N GLU A 52 22.08 12.94 -29.75
CA GLU A 52 22.17 13.58 -28.43
C GLU A 52 21.40 12.82 -27.33
N GLY A 53 20.93 11.59 -27.59
CA GLY A 53 20.10 10.83 -26.65
C GLY A 53 20.77 10.61 -25.29
N GLY A 54 22.09 10.47 -25.25
CA GLY A 54 22.85 10.30 -24.00
C GLY A 54 22.81 11.51 -23.07
N LEU A 55 22.86 12.73 -23.62
CA LEU A 55 22.74 13.97 -22.84
C LEU A 55 21.34 14.10 -22.26
N LYS A 56 20.30 13.89 -23.08
CA LYS A 56 18.90 13.96 -22.65
C LYS A 56 18.55 12.92 -21.58
N LEU A 57 19.19 11.76 -21.61
CA LEU A 57 19.03 10.73 -20.58
C LEU A 57 19.69 11.13 -19.26
N ALA A 58 20.92 11.67 -19.31
CA ALA A 58 21.61 12.15 -18.11
C ALA A 58 20.85 13.30 -17.44
N GLU A 59 20.30 14.24 -18.22
CA GLU A 59 19.44 15.31 -17.75
C GLU A 59 18.17 14.78 -17.04
N PHE A 60 17.49 13.78 -17.62
CA PHE A 60 16.31 13.17 -17.01
C PHE A 60 16.63 12.52 -15.66
N LEU A 61 17.75 11.79 -15.56
CA LEU A 61 18.15 11.12 -14.32
C LEU A 61 18.46 12.13 -13.21
N GLN A 62 19.11 13.25 -13.55
CA GLN A 62 19.39 14.31 -12.60
C GLN A 62 18.12 15.05 -12.16
N GLU A 63 17.21 15.37 -13.09
CA GLU A 63 15.94 16.05 -12.79
C GLU A 63 15.07 15.23 -11.82
N LYS A 64 15.00 13.91 -12.03
CA LYS A 64 14.19 13.01 -11.19
C LYS A 64 14.92 12.53 -9.92
N ARG A 65 16.15 13.01 -9.66
CA ARG A 65 17.00 12.57 -8.53
C ARG A 65 17.11 11.05 -8.43
N LEU A 66 17.32 10.41 -9.58
CA LEU A 66 17.55 8.98 -9.67
C LEU A 66 19.05 8.62 -9.55
N VAL A 67 19.90 9.64 -9.56
CA VAL A 67 21.34 9.62 -9.29
C VAL A 67 21.72 10.84 -8.46
#